data_AF-A0A5E4D4C2-F1
#
_entry.id   AF-A0A5E4D4C2-F1
#
_cell.length_a   1.000
_cell.length_b   1.000
_cell.length_c   1.000
_cell.angle_alpha   90.00
_cell.angle_beta   90.00
_cell.angle_gamma   90.00
#
_symmetry.space_group_name_H-M   'P 1'
#
loop_
_entity.id
_entity.type
_entity.pdbx_description
1 polymer ?
#
loop_
_entity_poly.entity_id
_entity_poly.type
_entity_poly.pdbx_seq_one_letter_code
_entity_poly.pdbx_strand_id
1 'polypeptide(L)' 'KKKLMSLAAQKETSRRAYVFYKSKVGSRYTLESAAHPGWFICTSCNSGDPVTVTDKTGRRKHTEFSFENPSKTEMSQ' A
#
# COMPACT_ATOMS: atom_id res chain seq x y z
N LYS A 1 -1.08 -12.10 -15.18
CA LYS A 1 -0.98 -11.87 -13.71
C LYS A 1 0.30 -12.52 -13.19
N LYS A 2 1.16 -11.80 -12.46
CA LYS A 2 2.39 -12.38 -11.88
C LYS A 2 2.08 -13.06 -10.54
N LYS A 3 2.75 -14.17 -10.21
CA LYS A 3 2.63 -14.85 -8.90
C LYS A 3 3.59 -14.20 -7.90
N LEU A 4 3.15 -14.01 -6.66
CA LEU A 4 3.98 -13.41 -5.61
C LEU A 4 5.28 -14.18 -5.39
N MET A 5 5.22 -15.50 -5.27
CA MET A 5 6.40 -16.35 -5.08
C MET A 5 7.41 -16.21 -6.24
N SER A 6 6.92 -16.13 -7.47
CA SER A 6 7.78 -15.93 -8.65
C SER A 6 8.46 -14.57 -8.67
N LEU A 7 7.83 -13.55 -8.07
CA LEU A 7 8.33 -12.18 -7.99
C LEU A 7 9.45 -12.05 -6.96
N ALA A 8 9.32 -12.71 -5.80
CA ALA A 8 10.34 -12.71 -4.75
C ALA A 8 11.69 -13.28 -5.23
N ALA A 9 11.67 -14.22 -6.18
CA ALA A 9 12.87 -14.84 -6.74
C ALA A 9 13.55 -14.02 -7.86
N GLN A 10 12.94 -12.94 -8.38
CA GLN A 10 13.49 -12.16 -9.51
C GLN A 10 14.73 -11.35 -9.13
N LYS A 11 15.40 -10.66 -10.05
CA LYS A 11 16.45 -9.69 -9.67
C LYS A 11 15.84 -8.43 -9.05
N GLU A 12 16.57 -7.75 -8.17
CA GLU A 12 16.10 -6.56 -7.44
C GLU A 12 15.53 -5.47 -8.36
N THR A 13 16.22 -5.18 -9.47
CA THR A 13 15.76 -4.21 -10.48
C THR A 13 14.40 -4.55 -11.06
N SER A 14 14.10 -5.84 -11.28
CA SER A 14 12.80 -6.31 -11.77
C SER A 14 11.72 -6.33 -10.69
N ARG A 15 12.11 -6.37 -9.41
CA ARG A 15 11.18 -6.31 -8.27
C ARG A 15 10.79 -4.89 -7.90
N ARG A 16 11.67 -3.90 -8.13
CA ARG A 16 11.52 -2.52 -7.64
C ARG A 16 10.16 -1.89 -7.94
N ALA A 17 9.59 -2.14 -9.13
CA ALA A 17 8.26 -1.65 -9.53
C ALA A 17 7.09 -2.20 -8.68
N TYR A 18 7.32 -3.26 -7.92
CA TYR A 18 6.35 -3.94 -7.06
C TYR A 18 6.65 -3.76 -5.56
N VAL A 19 7.71 -3.03 -5.21
CA VAL A 19 8.11 -2.81 -3.83
C VAL A 19 7.49 -1.51 -3.33
N PHE A 20 6.89 -1.58 -2.14
CA PHE A 20 6.39 -0.42 -1.40
C PHE A 20 7.02 -0.38 -0.01
N TYR A 21 7.50 0.78 0.41
CA TYR A 21 7.98 1.01 1.76
C TYR A 21 6.79 1.26 2.67
N LYS A 22 6.67 0.43 3.71
CA LYS A 22 5.63 0.58 4.75
C LYS A 22 6.17 1.43 5.88
N SER A 23 5.53 2.58 6.14
CA SER A 23 5.84 3.45 7.28
C SER A 23 4.65 3.58 8.21
N LYS A 24 4.88 3.74 9.51
CA LYS A 24 3.83 3.87 10.53
C LYS A 24 3.58 5.35 10.83
N VAL A 25 2.30 5.76 10.80
CA VAL A 25 1.85 7.12 11.15
C VAL A 25 0.72 6.97 12.17
N GLY A 26 1.02 7.28 13.44
CA GLY A 26 0.10 7.00 14.55
C GLY A 26 -0.23 5.51 14.65
N SER A 27 -1.52 5.16 14.54
CA SER A 27 -2.01 3.78 14.52
C SER A 27 -2.15 3.18 13.12
N ARG A 28 -1.86 3.96 12.07
CA ARG A 28 -2.04 3.58 10.66
C ARG A 28 -0.70 3.45 9.93
N TYR A 29 -0.76 3.08 8.66
CA TYR A 29 0.40 2.90 7.80
C TYR A 29 0.26 3.63 6.47
N THR A 30 1.37 4.14 5.96
CA THR A 30 1.50 4.60 4.57
C THR A 30 2.31 3.60 3.75
N LEU A 31 2.12 3.63 2.44
CA LEU A 31 2.81 2.73 1.49
C LEU A 31 3.39 3.57 0.34
N GLU A 32 4.70 3.79 0.36
CA GLU A 32 5.42 4.59 -0.64
C GLU A 32 6.03 3.70 -1.74
N SER A 33 5.95 4.09 -3.00
CA SER A 33 6.54 3.33 -4.11
C SER A 33 8.07 3.41 -4.10
N ALA A 34 8.75 2.25 -4.09
CA ALA A 34 10.21 2.21 -4.21
C ALA A 34 10.73 2.56 -5.61
N ALA A 35 9.87 2.45 -6.64
CA ALA A 35 10.19 2.85 -8.01
C ALA A 35 9.97 4.35 -8.25
N HIS A 36 9.07 4.97 -7.49
CA HIS A 36 8.75 6.40 -7.60
C HIS A 36 8.70 7.02 -6.19
N PRO A 37 9.85 7.41 -5.61
CA PRO A 37 9.89 8.05 -4.31
C PRO A 37 8.98 9.28 -4.24
N GLY A 38 8.32 9.48 -3.10
CA GLY A 38 7.30 10.50 -2.88
C GLY A 38 5.89 10.11 -3.34
N TRP A 39 5.71 8.99 -4.05
CA TRP A 39 4.38 8.51 -4.46
C TRP A 39 3.84 7.47 -3.49
N PHE A 40 2.66 7.73 -2.94
CA PHE A 40 1.99 6.89 -1.96
C PHE A 40 0.74 6.24 -2.54
N ILE A 41 0.42 5.03 -2.10
CA ILE A 41 -0.89 4.43 -2.35
C ILE A 41 -1.98 5.32 -1.72
N CYS A 42 -3.05 5.60 -2.46
CA CYS A 42 -4.18 6.39 -1.97
C CYS A 42 -5.52 5.86 -2.49
N THR A 43 -6.57 6.11 -1.73
CA THR A 43 -7.96 5.96 -2.18
C THR A 43 -8.59 7.32 -2.44
N SER A 44 -9.61 7.36 -3.30
CA SER A 44 -10.47 8.52 -3.42
C SER A 44 -11.49 8.57 -2.26
N CYS A 45 -12.31 9.61 -2.25
CA CYS A 45 -13.42 9.74 -1.29
C CYS A 45 -14.68 8.98 -1.74
N ASN A 46 -14.72 8.47 -2.98
CA ASN A 46 -15.90 7.83 -3.54
C ASN A 46 -15.77 6.31 -3.43
N SER A 47 -16.79 5.66 -2.90
CA SER A 47 -16.88 4.21 -2.89
C SER A 47 -16.93 3.65 -4.32
N GLY A 48 -16.18 2.58 -4.57
CA GLY A 48 -16.12 1.91 -5.88
C GLY A 48 -15.01 2.41 -6.81
N ASP A 49 -14.36 3.52 -6.48
CA ASP A 49 -13.19 3.97 -7.22
C ASP A 49 -11.98 3.05 -6.99
N PRO A 50 -11.10 2.91 -8.00
CA PRO A 50 -9.90 2.11 -7.87
C PRO A 50 -8.90 2.72 -6.87
N VAL A 51 -8.11 1.85 -6.25
CA VAL A 51 -6.90 2.27 -5.51
C VAL A 51 -5.88 2.83 -6.50
N THR A 52 -5.30 3.99 -6.17
CA THR A 52 -4.35 4.71 -7.05
C THR A 52 -3.08 5.09 -6.29
N VAL A 53 -2.17 5.85 -6.93
CA VAL A 53 -1.00 6.45 -6.28
C VAL A 53 -1.03 7.97 -6.42
N THR A 54 -0.41 8.67 -5.47
CA THR A 54 -0.34 10.14 -5.46
C THR A 54 0.97 10.64 -4.86
N ASP A 55 1.50 11.72 -5.42
CA ASP A 55 2.61 12.52 -4.87
C ASP A 55 2.12 13.66 -3.97
N LYS A 56 0.85 14.05 -4.12
CA LYS A 56 0.21 15.09 -3.28
C LYS A 56 -0.07 14.56 -1.87
N THR A 57 0.73 14.99 -0.90
CA THR A 57 0.49 14.79 0.53
C THR A 57 -0.34 15.97 1.08
N GLY A 58 -1.53 15.71 1.63
CA GLY A 58 -2.44 16.78 2.12
C GLY A 58 -3.90 16.36 2.30
N ARG A 59 -4.73 17.29 2.81
CA ARG A 59 -6.09 17.09 3.39
C ARG A 59 -7.15 16.38 2.54
N ARG A 60 -6.88 15.95 1.31
CA ARG A 60 -7.89 15.39 0.39
C ARG A 60 -7.57 14.02 -0.19
N LYS A 61 -6.50 13.35 0.23
CA LYS A 61 -6.21 11.98 -0.21
C LYS A 61 -5.90 11.08 0.97
N HIS A 62 -6.61 9.95 1.02
CA HIS A 62 -6.50 8.97 2.09
C HIS A 62 -5.30 8.06 1.79
N THR A 63 -4.15 8.37 2.37
CA THR A 63 -2.89 7.61 2.22
C THR A 63 -2.57 6.72 3.43
N GLU A 64 -3.41 6.77 4.46
CA GLU A 64 -3.20 6.07 5.72
C GLU A 64 -4.18 4.89 5.86
N PHE A 65 -3.64 3.69 6.02
CA PHE A 65 -4.38 2.44 6.02
C PHE A 65 -4.21 1.67 7.32
N SER A 66 -5.28 1.02 7.76
CA SER A 66 -5.22 0.00 8.82
C SER A 66 -4.92 -1.36 8.20
N PHE A 67 -4.11 -2.18 8.87
CA PHE A 67 -3.82 -3.56 8.47
C PHE A 67 -4.41 -4.48 9.54
N GLU A 68 -5.52 -5.12 9.20
CA GLU A 68 -6.23 -6.04 10.09
C GLU A 68 -5.76 -7.47 9.84
N ASN A 69 -5.53 -8.22 10.91
CA ASN A 69 -5.21 -9.63 10.81
C ASN A 69 -6.51 -10.44 10.87
N PRO A 70 -6.91 -11.14 9.79
CA PRO A 70 -8.18 -11.87 9.76
C PRO A 70 -8.28 -12.93 10.86
N SER A 71 -7.17 -13.55 11.30
CA SER A 71 -7.21 -14.57 12.36
C SER A 71 -7.48 -14.00 13.76
N LYS A 72 -7.38 -12.68 13.95
CA LYS A 72 -7.80 -12.00 15.19
C LYS A 72 -9.23 -11.50 15.13
N THR A 73 -9.81 -11.37 13.94
CA THR A 73 -11.16 -10.85 13.74
C THR A 73 -12.23 -11.89 14.06
N GLU A 74 -11.94 -13.20 13.95
CA GLU A 74 -12.87 -14.29 14.27
C GLU A 74 -13.10 -14.52 15.78
N MET A 75 -12.29 -13.92 16.67
CA MET A 75 -12.40 -14.11 18.14
C MET A 75 -13.15 -12.96 18.86
N SER A 76 -13.91 -12.15 18.14
CA SER A 76 -14.70 -11.05 18.74
C SER A 76 -16.16 -10.98 18.24
N GLN A 77 -16.69 -12.09 17.72
CA GLN A 77 -18.13 -12.24 17.46
C GLN A 77 -18.75 -13.30 18.37
#